data_AF-A0A832GJG3-F1
#
_entry.id   AF-A0A832GJG3-F1
#
_cell.length_a   1.000
_cell.length_b   1.000
_cell.length_c   1.000
_cell.angle_alpha   90.00
_cell.angle_beta   90.00
_cell.angle_gamma   90.00
#
_symmetry.space_group_name_H-M   'P 1'
#
loop_
_entity.id
_entity.type
_entity.pdbx_description
1 polymer ?
#
loop_
_entity_poly.entity_id
_entity_poly.type
_entity_poly.pdbx_seq_one_letter_code
_entity_poly.pdbx_strand_id
1 'polypeptide(L)'
;MFTLEHLIGFLTLTALEIVLGIDNIIFISIVTERLPAERRQSARTLGLALALIFRIGLLLSIAWIAGLTAPLFTIAGHDVSGRDLVLLAGGLFLLAKATREIHHRVEGLDVLGEQQRPAASF
;
A
#
# COMPACT_ATOMS: atom_id res chain seq x y z
N MET A 1 -36.42 9.03 8.89
CA MET A 1 -36.01 7.87 8.08
C MET A 1 -34.51 7.67 8.24
N PHE A 2 -34.07 7.00 9.30
CA PHE A 2 -32.71 6.51 9.42
C PHE A 2 -32.69 5.13 8.73
N THR A 3 -32.39 5.12 7.44
CA THR A 3 -32.51 3.92 6.60
C THR A 3 -31.35 2.98 6.87
N LEU A 4 -31.63 1.68 6.87
CA LEU A 4 -30.69 0.57 7.06
C LEU A 4 -29.41 0.72 6.21
N GLU A 5 -29.52 1.41 5.07
CA GLU A 5 -28.45 1.76 4.14
C GLU A 5 -27.31 2.56 4.80
N HIS A 6 -27.63 3.51 5.68
CA HIS A 6 -26.61 4.32 6.37
C HIS A 6 -25.80 3.47 7.36
N LEU A 7 -26.46 2.52 8.03
CA LEU A 7 -25.80 1.58 8.94
C LEU A 7 -24.86 0.65 8.18
N ILE A 8 -25.30 0.14 7.01
CA ILE A 8 -24.48 -0.71 6.14
C ILE A 8 -23.29 0.10 5.60
N GLY A 9 -23.50 1.32 5.14
CA GLY A 9 -22.41 2.19 4.64
C GLY A 9 -21.38 2.50 5.73
N PHE A 10 -21.83 2.85 6.93
CA PHE A 10 -20.96 3.09 8.08
C PHE A 10 -20.16 1.84 8.47
N LEU A 11 -20.81 0.67 8.55
CA LEU A 11 -20.14 -0.60 8.84
C LEU A 11 -19.11 -0.95 7.77
N THR A 12 -19.47 -0.79 6.50
CA THR A 12 -18.58 -1.12 5.37
C THR A 12 -17.36 -0.19 5.36
N LEU A 13 -17.56 1.11 5.55
CA LEU A 13 -16.47 2.08 5.62
C LEU A 13 -15.55 1.80 6.81
N THR A 14 -16.13 1.50 7.97
CA THR A 14 -15.37 1.13 9.17
C THR A 14 -14.56 -0.15 8.94
N ALA A 15 -15.16 -1.16 8.32
CA ALA A 15 -14.47 -2.42 8.01
C ALA A 15 -13.30 -2.22 7.03
N LEU A 16 -13.51 -1.45 5.95
CA LEU A 16 -12.45 -1.14 4.98
C LEU A 16 -11.30 -0.36 5.64
N GLU A 17 -11.63 0.59 6.50
CA GLU A 17 -10.65 1.39 7.23
C GLU A 17 -9.79 0.55 8.18
N ILE A 18 -10.40 -0.45 8.84
CA ILE A 18 -9.69 -1.40 9.68
C ILE A 18 -8.72 -2.25 8.84
N VAL A 19 -9.17 -2.80 7.70
CA VAL A 19 -8.33 -3.63 6.82
C VAL A 19 -7.12 -2.83 6.33
N LEU A 20 -7.34 -1.61 5.82
CA LEU A 20 -6.26 -0.74 5.37
C LEU A 20 -5.31 -0.35 6.52
N GLY A 21 -5.86 -0.13 7.72
CA GLY A 21 -5.08 0.22 8.90
C GLY A 21 -4.18 -0.92 9.39
N ILE A 22 -4.63 -2.17 9.26
CA ILE A 22 -3.87 -3.36 9.68
C ILE A 22 -2.59 -3.51 8.85
N ASP A 23 -2.67 -3.40 7.52
CA ASP A 23 -1.51 -3.52 6.64
C ASP A 23 -0.40 -2.53 7.02
N ASN A 24 -0.80 -1.30 7.32
CA ASN A 24 0.10 -0.22 7.71
C ASN A 24 0.74 -0.44 9.10
N ILE A 25 -0.02 -0.94 10.09
CA ILE A 25 0.53 -1.26 11.42
C ILE A 25 1.46 -2.48 11.36
N ILE A 26 1.09 -3.52 10.61
CA ILE A 26 1.90 -4.73 10.43
C ILE A 26 3.25 -4.37 9.80
N PHE A 27 3.29 -3.52 8.77
CA PHE A 27 4.54 -3.08 8.15
C PHE A 27 5.47 -2.39 9.17
N ILE A 28 4.94 -1.47 9.96
CA ILE A 28 5.72 -0.77 11.00
C ILE A 28 6.22 -1.75 12.05
N SER A 29 5.40 -2.72 12.48
CA SER A 29 5.83 -3.73 13.46
C SER A 29 6.97 -4.59 12.90
N ILE A 30 6.83 -5.10 11.67
CA ILE A 30 7.84 -5.94 11.01
C ILE A 30 9.17 -5.20 10.85
N VAL A 31 9.13 -3.93 10.42
CA VAL A 31 10.36 -3.13 10.22
C VAL A 31 10.99 -2.79 11.57
N THR A 32 10.19 -2.44 12.58
CA THR A 32 10.71 -2.06 13.90
C THR A 32 11.23 -3.24 14.72
N GLU A 33 10.75 -4.46 14.47
CA GLU A 33 11.25 -5.69 15.10
C GLU A 33 12.69 -6.02 14.71
N ARG A 34 13.18 -5.50 13.58
CA ARG A 34 14.57 -5.65 13.14
C ARG A 34 15.54 -4.71 13.86
N LEU A 35 15.07 -3.82 14.74
CA LEU A 35 15.92 -2.88 15.49
C LEU A 35 16.34 -3.42 16.87
N PRO A 36 17.52 -2.98 17.38
CA PRO A 36 17.97 -3.26 18.75
C PRO A 36 16.91 -2.87 19.79
N ALA A 37 16.79 -3.66 20.85
CA ALA A 37 15.71 -3.52 21.85
C ALA A 37 15.62 -2.10 22.43
N GLU A 38 16.76 -1.41 22.57
CA GLU A 38 16.83 -0.06 23.13
C GLU A 38 16.19 0.99 22.22
N ARG A 39 16.08 0.74 20.90
CA ARG A 39 15.55 1.71 19.92
C ARG A 39 14.16 1.36 19.38
N ARG A 40 13.63 0.16 19.67
CA ARG A 40 12.33 -0.28 19.12
C ARG A 40 11.19 0.64 19.51
N GLN A 41 11.15 1.09 20.77
CA GLN A 41 10.07 1.95 21.25
C GLN A 41 10.05 3.29 20.52
N SER A 42 11.19 3.97 20.42
CA SER A 42 11.30 5.25 19.71
C SER A 42 11.01 5.10 18.21
N ALA A 43 11.49 4.01 17.59
CA ALA A 43 11.24 3.72 16.18
C ALA A 43 9.76 3.43 15.90
N ARG A 44 9.06 2.74 16.81
CA ARG A 44 7.61 2.51 16.72
C ARG A 44 6.83 3.81 16.80
N THR A 45 7.11 4.65 17.79
CA THR A 45 6.42 5.94 17.94
C THR A 45 6.65 6.85 16.74
N LEU A 46 7.90 6.93 16.27
CA LEU A 46 8.23 7.71 15.08
C LEU A 46 7.57 7.13 13.82
N GLY A 47 7.58 5.81 13.66
CA GLY A 47 6.92 5.12 12.56
C GLY A 47 5.41 5.36 12.53
N LEU A 48 4.75 5.29 13.70
CA LEU A 48 3.32 5.58 13.84
C LEU A 48 3.00 7.05 13.54
N ALA A 49 3.81 7.99 14.05
CA ALA A 49 3.65 9.41 13.78
C ALA A 49 3.81 9.73 12.29
N LEU A 50 4.87 9.20 11.66
CA LEU A 50 5.10 9.36 10.23
C LEU A 50 3.99 8.73 9.41
N ALA A 51 3.48 7.56 9.80
CA ALA A 51 2.38 6.91 9.10
C ALA A 51 1.08 7.71 9.18
N LEU A 52 0.78 8.33 10.34
CA LEU A 52 -0.37 9.21 10.48
C LEU A 52 -0.23 10.46 9.59
N ILE A 53 0.96 11.07 9.57
CA ILE A 53 1.26 12.23 8.71
C ILE A 53 1.10 11.86 7.24
N PHE A 54 1.69 10.74 6.81
CA PHE A 54 1.62 10.28 5.43
C PHE A 54 0.18 9.98 5.02
N ARG A 55 -0.59 9.36 5.92
CA ARG A 55 -2.02 9.11 5.73
C ARG A 55 -2.81 10.41 5.54
N ILE A 56 -2.64 11.39 6.41
CA ILE A 56 -3.31 12.69 6.29
C ILE A 56 -2.87 13.39 4.99
N GLY A 57 -1.59 13.36 4.67
CA GLY A 57 -1.04 13.92 3.43
C GLY A 57 -1.64 13.29 2.17
N LEU A 58 -1.75 11.95 2.14
CA LEU A 58 -2.39 11.23 1.04
C LEU A 58 -3.88 11.54 0.94
N LEU A 59 -4.61 11.57 2.07
CA LEU A 59 -6.03 11.93 2.09
C LEU A 59 -6.26 13.36 1.57
N LEU A 60 -5.45 14.32 2.01
CA LEU A 60 -5.49 15.70 1.51
C LEU A 60 -5.13 15.78 0.02
N SER A 61 -4.14 15.00 -0.43
CA SER A 61 -3.76 14.92 -1.84
C SER A 61 -4.90 14.37 -2.68
N ILE A 62 -5.56 13.29 -2.24
CA ILE A 62 -6.74 12.72 -2.92
C ILE A 62 -7.89 13.72 -2.93
N ALA A 63 -8.16 14.41 -1.82
CA ALA A 63 -9.18 15.45 -1.76
C ALA A 63 -8.90 16.61 -2.73
N TRP A 64 -7.63 17.02 -2.85
CA TRP A 64 -7.20 18.03 -3.82
C TRP A 64 -7.35 17.52 -5.26
N ILE A 65 -6.88 16.31 -5.57
CA ILE A 65 -6.99 15.66 -6.88
C ILE A 65 -8.46 15.45 -7.27
N ALA A 66 -9.35 15.14 -6.33
CA ALA A 66 -10.78 15.01 -6.59
C ALA A 66 -11.42 16.34 -7.04
N GLY A 67 -10.81 17.47 -6.68
CA GLY A 67 -11.14 18.79 -7.22
C GLY A 67 -10.59 19.06 -8.63
N LEU A 68 -9.56 18.33 -9.08
CA LEU A 68 -8.97 18.42 -10.43
C LEU A 68 -9.79 17.64 -11.47
N THR A 69 -11.11 17.75 -11.41
CA THR A 69 -12.04 17.18 -12.41
C THR A 69 -12.22 18.08 -13.62
N ALA A 70 -11.76 19.34 -13.56
CA ALA A 70 -11.71 20.21 -14.73
C ALA A 70 -10.81 19.59 -15.81
N PRO A 71 -11.28 19.50 -17.07
CA PRO A 71 -10.49 18.95 -18.16
C PRO A 71 -9.28 19.84 -18.42
N LEU A 72 -8.07 19.28 -18.25
CA LEU A 72 -6.82 20.03 -18.43
C LEU A 72 -6.43 20.10 -19.91
N PHE A 73 -6.70 19.04 -20.66
CA PHE A 73 -6.39 18.93 -22.09
C PHE A 73 -7.31 17.90 -22.75
N THR A 74 -7.71 18.15 -23.99
CA THR A 74 -8.57 17.25 -24.78
C THR A 74 -7.71 16.56 -25.84
N ILE A 75 -7.65 15.23 -25.82
CA ILE A 75 -6.92 14.41 -26.79
C ILE A 75 -7.91 13.59 -27.59
N ALA A 76 -7.94 13.74 -28.92
CA ALA A 76 -8.80 12.98 -29.82
C ALA A 76 -10.30 12.99 -29.44
N GLY A 77 -10.79 14.10 -28.88
CA GLY A 77 -12.19 14.24 -28.41
C GLY A 77 -12.47 13.69 -27.00
N HIS A 78 -11.46 13.17 -26.31
CA HIS A 78 -11.55 12.77 -24.91
C HIS A 78 -10.91 13.82 -23.99
N ASP A 79 -11.69 14.28 -23.03
CA ASP A 79 -11.24 15.17 -21.98
C ASP A 79 -10.41 14.40 -20.95
N VAL A 80 -9.14 14.81 -20.78
CA VAL A 80 -8.23 14.23 -19.78
C VAL A 80 -8.12 15.19 -18.62
N SER A 81 -8.49 14.71 -17.44
CA SER A 81 -8.38 15.46 -16.19
C SER A 81 -7.09 15.13 -15.44
N GLY A 82 -6.70 15.98 -14.50
CA GLY A 82 -5.54 15.72 -13.63
C GLY A 82 -5.72 14.45 -12.79
N ARG A 83 -6.98 14.12 -12.46
CA ARG A 83 -7.34 12.88 -11.78
C ARG A 83 -6.95 11.64 -12.59
N ASP A 84 -7.20 11.66 -13.90
CA ASP A 84 -6.96 10.50 -14.77
C ASP A 84 -5.48 10.18 -14.90
N LEU A 85 -4.64 11.22 -15.01
CA LEU A 85 -3.19 11.12 -14.99
C LEU A 85 -2.67 10.48 -13.70
N VAL A 86 -3.17 10.94 -12.54
CA VAL A 86 -2.75 10.38 -11.25
C VAL A 86 -3.20 8.94 -11.08
N LEU A 87 -4.43 8.60 -11.50
CA LEU A 87 -4.94 7.23 -11.45
C LEU A 87 -4.14 6.30 -12.36
N LEU A 88 -3.79 6.74 -13.57
CA LEU A 88 -2.98 5.97 -14.50
C LEU A 88 -1.57 5.73 -13.94
N ALA A 89 -0.93 6.77 -13.41
CA ALA A 89 0.39 6.67 -12.80
C ALA A 89 0.38 5.76 -11.55
N GLY A 90 -0.62 5.92 -10.68
CA GLY A 90 -0.80 5.10 -9.48
C GLY A 90 -1.05 3.63 -9.79
N GLY A 91 -1.92 3.35 -10.77
CA GLY A 91 -2.19 1.99 -11.25
C GLY A 91 -0.94 1.31 -11.82
N LEU A 92 -0.18 2.02 -12.65
CA LEU A 92 1.07 1.51 -13.21
C LEU A 92 2.14 1.27 -12.14
N PHE A 93 2.25 2.14 -11.15
CA PHE A 93 3.15 1.97 -10.00
C PHE A 93 2.83 0.68 -9.22
N LEU A 94 1.55 0.43 -8.92
CA LEU A 94 1.13 -0.79 -8.22
C LEU A 94 1.45 -2.05 -9.01
N LEU A 95 1.19 -2.05 -10.33
CA LEU A 95 1.55 -3.16 -11.22
C LEU A 95 3.05 -3.44 -11.17
N ALA A 96 3.89 -2.41 -11.35
CA ALA A 96 5.34 -2.57 -11.30
C ALA A 96 5.84 -3.13 -9.95
N LYS A 97 5.29 -2.62 -8.84
CA LYS A 97 5.64 -3.08 -7.48
C LYS A 97 5.22 -4.52 -7.23
N ALA A 98 4.00 -4.88 -7.62
CA ALA A 98 3.48 -6.25 -7.52
C ALA A 98 4.32 -7.23 -8.35
N THR A 99 4.65 -6.88 -9.61
CA THR A 99 5.52 -7.71 -10.46
C THR A 99 6.91 -7.89 -9.85
N ARG A 100 7.54 -6.83 -9.32
CA ARG A 100 8.85 -6.93 -8.66
C ARG A 100 8.81 -7.80 -7.39
N GLU A 101 7.77 -7.65 -6.58
CA GLU A 101 7.59 -8.47 -5.37
C GLU A 101 7.40 -9.96 -5.72
N ILE A 102 6.61 -10.27 -6.76
CA ILE A 102 6.43 -11.64 -7.23
C ILE A 102 7.74 -12.20 -7.77
N HIS A 103 8.45 -11.45 -8.62
CA HIS A 103 9.73 -11.88 -9.20
C HIS A 103 10.76 -12.23 -8.12
N HIS A 104 10.88 -11.38 -7.09
CA HIS A 104 11.82 -11.59 -5.99
C HIS A 104 11.44 -12.79 -5.09
N ARG A 105 10.15 -13.12 -4.96
CA ARG A 105 9.71 -14.34 -4.24
C ARG A 105 9.94 -15.62 -5.03
N VAL A 106 9.87 -15.55 -6.36
CA VAL A 106 10.10 -16.69 -7.25
C VAL A 106 11.59 -17.05 -7.31
N GLU A 107 12.49 -16.06 -7.44
CA GLU A 107 13.95 -16.32 -7.44
C GLU A 107 14.46 -16.88 -6.10
N GLY A 108 13.83 -16.51 -4.98
CA GLY A 108 14.18 -17.06 -3.65
C GLY A 108 13.85 -18.55 -3.45
N LEU A 109 13.02 -19.14 -4.32
CA LEU A 109 12.68 -20.57 -4.28
C LEU A 109 13.70 -21.45 -5.03
N ASP A 110 14.42 -20.90 -6.01
CA ASP A 110 15.39 -21.67 -6.80
C ASP A 110 16.69 -21.96 -6.02
N VAL A 111 17.06 -21.12 -5.05
CA VAL A 111 18.26 -21.31 -4.21
C VAL A 111 18.12 -22.42 -3.16
N LEU A 112 16.90 -22.85 -2.84
CA LEU A 112 16.64 -23.95 -1.90
C LEU A 112 16.64 -25.33 -2.59
N GLY A 113 16.70 -25.39 -3.93
CA GLY A 113 16.64 -26.62 -4.71
C GLY A 113 17.97 -27.36 -4.89
N GLU A 114 19.13 -26.74 -4.65
CA GLU A 114 20.44 -27.35 -4.93
C GLU A 114 21.16 -28.00 -3.72
N GLN A 115 20.67 -27.83 -2.48
CA GLN A 115 21.35 -28.38 -1.29
C GLN A 115 20.92 -29.80 -0.86
N GLN A 116 20.05 -30.47 -1.61
CA GLN A 116 19.68 -31.88 -1.37
C GLN A 116 20.24 -32.81 -2.46
N ARG A 117 21.57 -32.85 -2.59
CA ARG A 117 22.26 -34.03 -3.11
C ARG A 117 23.11 -34.61 -1.98
N PRO A 118 22.66 -35.66 -1.27
CA PRO A 118 23.55 -36.35 -0.35
C PRO A 118 24.70 -36.91 -1.19
N ALA A 119 25.91 -36.43 -0.90
CA ALA A 119 27.12 -37.04 -1.39
C ALA A 119 27.09 -38.51 -0.96
N ALA A 120 26.87 -39.41 -1.92
CA ALA A 120 27.00 -40.83 -1.70
C ALA A 120 28.44 -41.10 -1.23
N SER A 121 28.57 -41.37 0.07
CA SER A 121 29.78 -41.89 0.68
C SER A 121 30.02 -43.29 0.11
N PHE A 122 31.06 -43.42 -0.71
CA PHE A 122 31.75 -44.68 -1.00
C PHE A 122 33.06 -44.71 -0.23
#